data_AF-A0A935IBL5-F1
#
_entry.id   AF-A0A935IBL5-F1
#
_cell.length_a   1.000
_cell.length_b   1.000
_cell.length_c   1.000
_cell.angle_alpha   90.00
_cell.angle_beta   90.00
_cell.angle_gamma   90.00
#
_symmetry.space_group_name_H-M   'P 1'
#
loop_
_entity.id
_entity.type
_entity.pdbx_description
1 polymer ?
#
loop_
_entity_poly.entity_id
_entity_poly.type
_entity_poly.pdbx_seq_one_letter_code
_entity_poly.pdbx_strand_id
1 'polypeptide(L)'
;MNIKTVFILCYIGILYFSCNAQVQKYADKINGFVIKPLASVIHIKDNFYCGQTEISNINYREYVYWMGKIYGKSSLKYFSSLPDPSVWNRVDPCLFVFSEQYFIFSNYDGCPVVGISQLQAKEYCKWLSDRYFESMLIHEGIININPNQSEDSFFSIESYFSGTYNNIIPSKDIKHYPYFRLPNLQERAEILAFSKQSSIMKSKHNNPLHFNKHRWTSDDIQSDITLLY
;
A
#
# COMPACT_ATOMS: atom_id res chain seq x y z
N MET A 1 6.70 -33.18 -53.42
CA MET A 1 7.33 -32.30 -52.41
C MET A 1 8.29 -33.15 -51.59
N ASN A 2 9.59 -32.84 -51.55
CA ASN A 2 10.59 -33.70 -50.92
C ASN A 2 10.48 -33.59 -49.39
N ILE A 3 10.57 -34.72 -48.67
CA ILE A 3 10.43 -34.77 -47.21
C ILE A 3 11.42 -33.83 -46.52
N LYS A 4 12.62 -33.66 -47.08
CA LYS A 4 13.62 -32.70 -46.60
C LYS A 4 13.12 -31.26 -46.67
N THR A 5 12.36 -30.91 -47.72
CA THR A 5 11.80 -29.57 -47.89
C THR A 5 10.68 -29.28 -46.87
N VAL A 6 9.90 -30.30 -46.48
CA VAL A 6 8.87 -30.17 -45.44
C VAL A 6 9.49 -29.92 -44.08
N PHE A 7 10.56 -30.65 -43.72
CA PHE A 7 11.27 -30.43 -42.46
C PHE A 7 11.92 -29.05 -42.39
N ILE A 8 12.49 -28.55 -43.48
CA ILE A 8 13.10 -27.21 -43.53
C ILE A 8 12.03 -26.13 -43.34
N LEU A 9 10.86 -26.25 -43.98
CA LEU A 9 9.77 -25.29 -43.83
C LEU A 9 9.15 -25.30 -42.42
N CYS A 10 9.02 -26.47 -41.79
CA CYS A 10 8.58 -26.58 -40.39
C CYS A 10 9.60 -25.97 -39.42
N TYR A 11 10.90 -26.18 -39.64
CA TYR A 11 11.94 -25.63 -38.78
C TYR A 11 12.02 -24.09 -38.87
N ILE A 12 11.87 -23.55 -40.08
CA ILE A 12 11.79 -22.10 -40.29
C ILE A 12 10.53 -21.52 -39.63
N GLY A 13 9.38 -22.18 -39.75
CA GLY A 13 8.14 -21.75 -39.09
C GLY A 13 8.22 -21.71 -37.56
N ILE A 14 8.91 -22.68 -36.94
CA ILE A 14 9.12 -22.73 -35.48
C ILE A 14 10.08 -21.61 -35.03
N LEU A 15 11.12 -21.29 -35.82
CA LEU A 15 12.02 -20.17 -35.53
C LEU A 15 11.34 -18.80 -35.63
N TYR A 16 10.40 -18.62 -36.58
CA TYR A 16 9.60 -17.39 -36.68
C TYR A 16 8.58 -17.27 -35.54
N PHE A 17 8.04 -18.37 -35.01
CA PHE A 17 7.16 -18.34 -33.83
C PHE A 17 7.91 -18.13 -32.51
N SER A 18 9.16 -18.59 -32.37
CA SER A 18 9.96 -18.39 -31.15
C SER A 18 10.51 -16.97 -31.01
N CYS A 19 10.64 -16.22 -32.11
CA CYS A 19 11.20 -14.86 -32.08
C CYS A 19 10.17 -13.75 -31.80
N ASN A 20 8.88 -14.09 -31.64
CA ASN A 20 7.83 -13.18 -31.19
C ASN A 20 7.41 -13.43 -29.73
N ALA A 21 8.30 -14.02 -28.93
CA ALA A 21 8.19 -13.92 -27.48
C ALA A 21 8.52 -12.48 -27.08
N GLN A 22 7.53 -11.59 -27.22
CA GLN A 22 7.63 -10.26 -26.67
C GLN A 22 7.73 -10.43 -25.15
N VAL A 23 8.95 -10.23 -24.62
CA VAL A 23 9.17 -10.14 -23.17
C VAL A 23 8.13 -9.18 -22.64
N GLN A 24 7.29 -9.66 -21.72
CA GLN A 24 6.36 -8.82 -21.00
C GLN A 24 7.22 -7.77 -20.30
N LYS A 25 7.31 -6.56 -20.88
CA LYS A 25 8.02 -5.45 -20.27
C LYS A 25 7.25 -5.12 -19.01
N TYR A 26 7.73 -5.59 -17.88
CA TYR A 26 7.25 -5.18 -16.57
C TYR A 26 7.57 -3.69 -16.43
N ALA A 27 6.65 -2.82 -16.88
CA ALA A 27 6.66 -1.37 -16.63
C ALA A 27 8.06 -0.69 -16.65
N ASP A 28 8.94 -1.12 -17.55
CA ASP A 28 10.33 -0.71 -17.53
C ASP A 28 10.48 0.64 -18.26
N LYS A 29 10.59 1.69 -17.45
CA LYS A 29 10.92 3.09 -17.79
C LYS A 29 9.75 3.96 -18.27
N ILE A 30 9.16 4.68 -17.32
CA ILE A 30 8.56 5.99 -17.57
C ILE A 30 9.66 7.03 -17.32
N ASN A 31 10.25 7.63 -18.35
CA ASN A 31 11.22 8.75 -18.25
C ASN A 31 12.28 8.63 -17.13
N GLY A 32 12.80 7.44 -16.85
CA GLY A 32 13.82 7.22 -15.81
C GLY A 32 13.31 7.12 -14.37
N PHE A 33 12.07 7.54 -14.06
CA PHE A 33 11.47 7.35 -12.73
C PHE A 33 10.90 5.93 -12.64
N VAL A 34 11.66 5.01 -12.02
CA VAL A 34 11.14 3.67 -11.68
C VAL A 34 10.44 3.78 -10.34
N ILE A 35 9.10 3.85 -10.36
CA ILE A 35 8.32 3.74 -9.13
C ILE A 35 8.39 2.29 -8.67
N LYS A 36 9.34 1.99 -7.78
CA LYS A 36 9.40 0.69 -7.14
C LYS A 36 8.16 0.55 -6.24
N PRO A 37 7.31 -0.47 -6.42
CA PRO A 37 6.21 -0.71 -5.50
C PRO A 37 6.75 -1.06 -4.11
N LEU A 38 6.06 -0.63 -3.07
CA LEU A 38 6.43 -0.96 -1.69
C LEU A 38 6.44 -2.49 -1.50
N ALA A 39 7.40 -3.02 -0.74
CA ALA A 39 7.52 -4.47 -0.55
C ALA A 39 6.28 -5.13 0.06
N SER A 40 5.44 -4.36 0.76
CA SER A 40 4.18 -4.80 1.36
C SER A 40 2.97 -4.72 0.43
N VAL A 41 3.10 -4.29 -0.83
CA VAL A 41 1.99 -4.24 -1.78
C VAL A 41 2.01 -5.39 -2.79
N ILE A 42 0.82 -5.83 -3.17
CA ILE A 42 0.57 -6.82 -4.22
C ILE A 42 -0.01 -6.12 -5.44
N HIS A 43 0.47 -6.52 -6.62
CA HIS A 43 -0.07 -6.05 -7.90
C HIS A 43 -1.37 -6.81 -8.22
N ILE A 44 -2.49 -6.09 -8.31
CA ILE A 44 -3.79 -6.66 -8.63
C ILE A 44 -4.03 -6.59 -10.15
N LYS A 45 -3.88 -5.39 -10.73
CA LYS A 45 -3.98 -5.11 -12.17
C LYS A 45 -3.27 -3.81 -12.52
N ASP A 46 -3.28 -3.43 -13.79
CA ASP A 46 -2.65 -2.20 -14.29
C ASP A 46 -2.96 -0.98 -13.41
N ASN A 47 -1.90 -0.34 -12.90
CA ASN A 47 -1.96 0.83 -12.01
C ASN A 47 -2.79 0.63 -10.73
N PHE A 48 -3.04 -0.62 -10.32
CA PHE A 48 -3.83 -0.94 -9.13
C PHE A 48 -3.12 -1.97 -8.25
N TYR A 49 -2.75 -1.51 -7.06
CA TYR A 49 -2.02 -2.28 -6.06
C TYR A 49 -2.82 -2.28 -4.76
N CYS A 50 -2.64 -3.33 -3.95
CA CYS A 50 -3.28 -3.45 -2.65
C CYS A 50 -2.23 -3.81 -1.59
N GLY A 51 -2.46 -3.43 -0.33
CA GLY A 51 -1.64 -3.92 0.77
C GLY A 51 -1.78 -5.44 0.91
N GLN A 52 -0.67 -6.13 1.17
CA GLN A 52 -0.66 -7.57 1.38
C GLN A 52 -1.29 -7.97 2.74
N THR A 53 -1.16 -7.10 3.73
CA THR A 53 -1.67 -7.28 5.11
C THR A 53 -2.35 -6.00 5.55
N GLU A 54 -3.09 -6.08 6.66
CA GLU A 54 -3.60 -4.91 7.37
C GLU A 54 -2.45 -3.94 7.70
N ILE A 55 -2.82 -2.67 7.83
CA ILE A 55 -1.93 -1.67 8.43
C ILE A 55 -1.73 -2.06 9.89
N SER A 56 -0.47 -2.21 10.28
CA SER A 56 -0.11 -2.61 11.62
C SER A 56 -0.04 -1.43 12.59
N ASN A 57 -0.06 -1.71 13.90
CA ASN A 57 0.07 -0.70 14.95
C ASN A 57 1.33 0.14 14.77
N ILE A 58 2.48 -0.46 14.43
CA ILE A 58 3.72 0.30 14.21
C ILE A 58 3.60 1.27 13.03
N ASN A 59 2.97 0.85 11.93
CA ASN A 59 2.78 1.69 10.75
C ASN A 59 1.86 2.88 11.04
N TYR A 60 0.82 2.69 11.85
CA TYR A 60 -0.09 3.78 12.22
C TYR A 60 0.50 4.68 13.32
N ARG A 61 1.32 4.14 14.22
CA ARG A 61 2.06 4.97 15.20
C ARG A 61 3.06 5.90 14.55
N GLU A 62 3.67 5.53 13.42
CA GLU A 62 4.53 6.45 12.65
C GLU A 62 3.73 7.68 12.18
N TYR A 63 2.49 7.48 11.73
CA TYR A 63 1.58 8.58 11.40
C TYR A 63 1.25 9.44 12.62
N VAL A 64 0.85 8.84 13.74
CA VAL A 64 0.56 9.58 14.99
C VAL A 64 1.79 10.35 15.48
N TYR A 65 2.98 9.75 15.41
CA TYR A 65 4.25 10.40 15.74
C TYR A 65 4.48 11.61 14.85
N TRP A 66 4.30 11.46 13.53
CA TRP A 66 4.42 12.56 12.57
C TRP A 66 3.44 13.69 12.86
N MET A 67 2.17 13.37 13.15
CA MET A 67 1.14 14.35 13.52
C MET A 67 1.56 15.15 14.75
N GLY A 68 2.11 14.48 15.77
CA GLY A 68 2.61 15.12 16.99
C GLY A 68 3.87 15.95 16.76
N LYS A 69 4.72 15.59 15.80
CA LYS A 69 5.91 16.35 15.41
C LYS A 69 5.53 17.64 14.66
N ILE A 70 4.60 17.55 13.70
CA ILE A 70 4.23 18.68 12.83
C ILE A 70 3.32 19.69 13.53
N TYR A 71 2.26 19.19 14.19
CA TYR A 71 1.23 20.04 14.79
C TYR A 71 1.40 20.23 16.29
N GLY A 72 2.28 19.44 16.93
CA GLY A 72 2.43 19.42 18.38
C GLY A 72 1.45 18.45 19.07
N LYS A 73 1.89 17.84 20.17
CA LYS A 73 1.13 16.84 20.95
C LYS A 73 -0.08 17.40 21.70
N SER A 74 -0.21 18.73 21.79
CA SER A 74 -1.37 19.42 22.35
C SER A 74 -2.39 19.85 21.30
N SER A 75 -2.12 19.63 20.00
CA SER A 75 -3.01 20.06 18.92
C SER A 75 -4.23 19.14 18.77
N LEU A 76 -5.35 19.71 18.34
CA LEU A 76 -6.55 18.95 17.99
C LEU A 76 -6.29 17.95 16.85
N LYS A 77 -5.39 18.29 15.92
CA LYS A 77 -4.99 17.41 14.81
C LYS A 77 -4.27 16.15 15.33
N TYR A 78 -3.38 16.30 16.32
CA TYR A 78 -2.74 15.17 16.97
C TYR A 78 -3.76 14.31 17.72
N PHE A 79 -4.60 14.90 18.58
CA PHE A 79 -5.60 14.13 19.32
C PHE A 79 -6.59 13.39 18.41
N SER A 80 -7.04 14.03 17.33
CA SER A 80 -7.91 13.43 16.32
C SER A 80 -7.25 12.28 15.55
N SER A 81 -5.92 12.17 15.56
CA SER A 81 -5.20 11.07 14.91
C SER A 81 -5.12 9.80 15.78
N LEU A 82 -5.36 9.90 17.09
CA LEU A 82 -5.24 8.79 18.02
C LEU A 82 -6.40 7.78 17.84
N PRO A 83 -6.11 6.46 17.85
CA PRO A 83 -7.16 5.45 17.88
C PRO A 83 -7.98 5.52 19.18
N ASP A 84 -9.26 5.15 19.12
CA ASP A 84 -10.14 5.00 20.27
C ASP A 84 -9.87 3.66 21.00
N PRO A 85 -9.26 3.68 22.19
CA PRO A 85 -8.96 2.47 22.94
C PRO A 85 -10.21 1.78 23.50
N SER A 86 -11.32 2.50 23.65
CA SER A 86 -12.55 1.97 24.26
C SER A 86 -13.25 0.92 23.38
N VAL A 87 -12.78 0.71 22.15
CA VAL A 87 -13.23 -0.37 21.27
C VAL A 87 -13.14 -1.74 21.94
N TRP A 88 -12.11 -1.99 22.74
CA TRP A 88 -11.92 -3.28 23.42
C TRP A 88 -13.00 -3.54 24.46
N ASN A 89 -13.35 -2.53 25.26
CA ASN A 89 -14.43 -2.62 26.25
C ASN A 89 -15.80 -2.83 25.61
N ARG A 90 -16.03 -2.29 24.40
CA ARG A 90 -17.28 -2.48 23.65
C ARG A 90 -17.42 -3.89 23.09
N VAL A 91 -16.30 -4.52 22.73
CA VAL A 91 -16.28 -5.89 22.20
C VAL A 91 -16.48 -6.89 23.33
N ASP A 92 -15.66 -6.80 24.38
CA ASP A 92 -15.74 -7.66 25.55
C ASP A 92 -15.07 -6.96 26.75
N PRO A 93 -15.79 -6.71 27.86
CA PRO A 93 -15.23 -6.11 29.07
C PRO A 93 -14.00 -6.84 29.63
N CYS A 94 -13.84 -8.15 29.39
CA CYS A 94 -12.67 -8.92 29.80
C CYS A 94 -11.39 -8.50 29.05
N LEU A 95 -11.50 -7.77 27.93
CA LEU A 95 -10.39 -7.28 27.12
C LEU A 95 -9.89 -5.90 27.53
N PHE A 96 -10.32 -5.37 28.68
CA PHE A 96 -9.97 -4.01 29.12
C PHE A 96 -8.47 -3.70 29.09
N VAL A 97 -7.63 -4.69 29.36
CA VAL A 97 -6.15 -4.58 29.32
C VAL A 97 -5.65 -4.11 27.95
N PHE A 98 -6.30 -4.51 26.86
CA PHE A 98 -5.92 -4.10 25.50
C PHE A 98 -6.19 -2.61 25.24
N SER A 99 -7.10 -1.98 25.98
CA SER A 99 -7.36 -0.53 25.90
C SER A 99 -6.09 0.29 26.20
N GLU A 100 -5.25 -0.20 27.12
CA GLU A 100 -4.04 0.51 27.54
C GLU A 100 -2.77 0.04 26.80
N GLN A 101 -2.77 -1.20 26.31
CA GLN A 101 -1.55 -1.85 25.83
C GLN A 101 -1.50 -2.05 24.32
N TYR A 102 -2.63 -2.33 23.66
CA TYR A 102 -2.63 -2.86 22.29
C TYR A 102 -1.97 -1.92 21.29
N PHE A 103 -2.30 -0.64 21.33
CA PHE A 103 -1.72 0.33 20.41
C PHE A 103 -0.29 0.72 20.81
N ILE A 104 0.03 0.69 22.11
CA ILE A 104 1.23 1.33 22.67
C ILE A 104 2.43 0.36 22.76
N PHE A 105 2.20 -0.89 23.14
CA PHE A 105 3.29 -1.82 23.49
C PHE A 105 3.86 -2.52 22.26
N SER A 106 5.19 -2.72 22.26
CA SER A 106 5.94 -3.32 21.15
C SER A 106 5.50 -4.74 20.78
N ASN A 107 4.93 -5.48 21.74
CA ASN A 107 4.43 -6.83 21.54
C ASN A 107 3.31 -6.91 20.48
N TYR A 108 2.62 -5.81 20.23
CA TYR A 108 1.51 -5.73 19.27
C TYR A 108 1.88 -4.97 17.99
N ASP A 109 3.17 -4.71 17.74
CA ASP A 109 3.61 -3.89 16.60
C ASP A 109 3.24 -4.46 15.25
N GLY A 110 3.25 -5.79 15.13
CA GLY A 110 2.85 -6.51 13.93
C GLY A 110 1.34 -6.77 13.84
N CYS A 111 0.57 -6.42 14.87
CA CYS A 111 -0.88 -6.60 14.87
C CYS A 111 -1.59 -5.48 14.10
N PRO A 112 -2.76 -5.74 13.50
CA PRO A 112 -3.55 -4.72 12.83
C PRO A 112 -3.88 -3.55 13.74
N VAL A 113 -3.89 -2.32 13.22
CA VAL A 113 -4.42 -1.18 13.98
C VAL A 113 -5.94 -1.32 14.14
N VAL A 114 -6.44 -1.07 15.35
CA VAL A 114 -7.88 -1.09 15.66
C VAL A 114 -8.30 0.22 16.32
N GLY A 115 -9.62 0.48 16.37
CA GLY A 115 -10.16 1.68 17.00
C GLY A 115 -9.99 2.94 16.15
N ILE A 116 -9.75 2.82 14.84
CA ILE A 116 -9.71 3.94 13.92
C ILE A 116 -11.01 4.07 13.13
N SER A 117 -11.48 5.30 12.95
CA SER A 117 -12.61 5.62 12.09
C SER A 117 -12.22 5.59 10.60
N GLN A 118 -13.22 5.49 9.72
CA GLN A 118 -12.99 5.57 8.28
C GLN A 118 -12.36 6.91 7.86
N LEU A 119 -12.68 8.01 8.55
CA LEU A 119 -12.08 9.32 8.31
C LEU A 119 -10.59 9.30 8.66
N GLN A 120 -10.23 8.79 9.84
CA GLN A 120 -8.83 8.62 10.24
C GLN A 120 -8.05 7.74 9.25
N ALA A 121 -8.66 6.66 8.74
CA ALA A 121 -8.05 5.81 7.73
C ALA A 121 -7.80 6.56 6.40
N LYS A 122 -8.71 7.47 5.98
CA LYS A 122 -8.50 8.33 4.81
C LYS A 122 -7.36 9.33 5.01
N GLU A 123 -7.30 9.98 6.17
CA GLU A 123 -6.21 10.91 6.51
C GLU A 123 -4.86 10.20 6.58
N TYR A 124 -4.81 8.98 7.13
CA TYR A 124 -3.63 8.13 7.10
C TYR A 124 -3.18 7.83 5.66
N CYS A 125 -4.09 7.47 4.77
CA CYS A 125 -3.77 7.22 3.36
C CYS A 125 -3.24 8.47 2.65
N LYS A 126 -3.81 9.64 2.93
CA LYS A 126 -3.32 10.93 2.41
C LYS A 126 -1.88 11.18 2.88
N TRP A 127 -1.65 11.07 4.19
CA TRP A 127 -0.31 11.21 4.78
C TRP A 127 0.70 10.23 4.18
N LEU A 128 0.31 8.95 4.01
CA LEU A 128 1.19 7.93 3.43
C LEU A 128 1.56 8.26 1.98
N SER A 129 0.61 8.81 1.21
CA SER A 129 0.87 9.30 -0.15
C SER A 129 1.89 10.44 -0.13
N ASP A 130 1.71 11.43 0.75
CA ASP A 130 2.65 12.54 0.90
C ASP A 130 4.05 12.05 1.28
N ARG A 131 4.18 11.17 2.28
CA ARG A 131 5.49 10.65 2.72
C ARG A 131 6.18 9.81 1.66
N TYR A 132 5.43 8.96 0.96
CA TYR A 132 6.01 8.12 -0.09
C TYR A 132 6.51 8.96 -1.25
N PHE A 133 5.71 9.94 -1.69
CA PHE A 133 6.09 10.84 -2.75
C PHE A 133 7.28 11.74 -2.36
N GLU A 134 7.29 12.27 -1.13
CA GLU A 134 8.42 13.01 -0.57
C GLU A 134 9.70 12.18 -0.62
N SER A 135 9.67 10.95 -0.11
CA SER A 135 10.81 10.04 -0.11
C SER A 135 11.29 9.73 -1.53
N MET A 136 10.38 9.62 -2.49
CA MET A 136 10.72 9.38 -3.90
C MET A 136 11.42 10.60 -4.50
N LEU A 137 10.92 11.80 -4.27
CA LEU A 137 11.56 13.04 -4.74
C LEU A 137 12.94 13.25 -4.11
N ILE A 138 13.13 12.88 -2.84
CA ILE A 138 14.43 12.92 -2.16
C ILE A 138 15.40 11.92 -2.78
N HIS A 139 14.96 10.68 -2.99
CA HIS A 139 15.78 9.62 -3.59
C HIS A 139 16.30 10.01 -4.98
N GLU A 140 15.45 10.67 -5.75
CA GLU A 140 15.77 11.13 -7.11
C GLU A 140 16.49 12.49 -7.13
N GLY A 141 16.80 13.06 -5.96
CA GLY A 141 17.55 14.32 -5.84
C GLY A 141 16.78 15.56 -6.31
N ILE A 142 15.46 15.48 -6.46
CA ILE A 142 14.60 16.61 -6.85
C ILE A 142 14.41 17.58 -5.69
N ILE A 143 14.27 17.05 -4.48
CA ILE A 143 14.15 17.85 -3.25
C ILE A 143 15.19 17.37 -2.23
N ASN A 144 15.61 18.28 -1.34
CA ASN A 144 16.52 17.94 -0.25
C ASN A 144 15.76 17.50 0.99
N ILE A 145 16.38 16.66 1.83
CA ILE A 145 15.84 16.29 3.14
C ILE A 145 15.67 17.57 3.98
N ASN A 146 14.44 17.81 4.45
CA ASN A 146 14.15 18.85 5.43
C ASN A 146 13.88 18.23 6.82
N PRO A 147 14.85 18.28 7.76
CA PRO A 147 14.64 17.75 9.11
C PRO A 147 13.71 18.62 9.97
N ASN A 148 13.57 19.90 9.62
CA ASN A 148 12.92 20.95 10.41
C ASN A 148 11.53 21.31 9.86
N GLN A 149 10.74 20.31 9.47
CA GLN A 149 9.36 20.53 9.06
C GLN A 149 8.50 20.99 10.26
N SER A 150 7.66 21.99 10.01
CA SER A 150 6.66 22.52 10.95
C SER A 150 5.26 22.49 10.31
N GLU A 151 4.22 22.82 11.09
CA GLU A 151 2.85 22.99 10.57
C GLU A 151 2.77 23.92 9.34
N ASP A 152 3.59 24.97 9.29
CA ASP A 152 3.55 25.94 8.18
C ASP A 152 4.44 25.54 6.99
N SER A 153 5.30 24.52 7.14
CA SER A 153 6.40 24.26 6.19
C SER A 153 6.70 22.78 5.94
N PHE A 154 5.70 21.92 6.11
CA PHE A 154 5.83 20.49 5.80
C PHE A 154 5.57 20.20 4.32
N PHE A 155 6.13 19.09 3.84
CA PHE A 155 5.85 18.62 2.47
C PHE A 155 4.42 18.13 2.34
N SER A 156 3.73 18.51 1.27
CA SER A 156 2.53 17.81 0.80
C SER A 156 2.57 17.75 -0.72
N ILE A 157 1.91 16.74 -1.30
CA ILE A 157 1.78 16.62 -2.75
C ILE A 157 1.15 17.90 -3.34
N GLU A 158 0.15 18.45 -2.65
CA GLU A 158 -0.54 19.68 -3.04
C GLU A 158 0.39 20.91 -3.03
N SER A 159 1.15 21.10 -1.96
CA SER A 159 2.10 22.22 -1.86
C SER A 159 3.25 22.09 -2.88
N TYR A 160 3.67 20.86 -3.19
CA TYR A 160 4.62 20.60 -4.27
C TYR A 160 4.04 21.04 -5.61
N PHE A 161 2.90 20.47 -6.05
CA PHE A 161 2.36 20.76 -7.38
C PHE A 161 1.87 22.20 -7.58
N SER A 162 1.49 22.89 -6.50
CA SER A 162 1.18 24.34 -6.54
C SER A 162 2.42 25.24 -6.61
N GLY A 163 3.63 24.68 -6.42
CA GLY A 163 4.88 25.43 -6.38
C GLY A 163 5.09 26.24 -5.10
N THR A 164 4.25 26.04 -4.08
CA THR A 164 4.33 26.75 -2.80
C THR A 164 5.36 26.11 -1.86
N TYR A 165 5.64 24.81 -2.04
CA TYR A 165 6.66 24.11 -1.26
C TYR A 165 8.07 24.56 -1.67
N ASN A 166 8.75 25.29 -0.78
CA ASN A 166 10.12 25.78 -0.96
C ASN A 166 10.37 26.51 -2.29
N ASN A 167 9.32 27.10 -2.89
CA ASN A 167 9.35 27.73 -4.22
C ASN A 167 9.90 26.82 -5.34
N ILE A 168 9.73 25.50 -5.20
CA ILE A 168 10.18 24.52 -6.18
C ILE A 168 9.17 24.51 -7.34
N ILE A 169 9.66 24.57 -8.58
CA ILE A 169 8.82 24.42 -9.77
C ILE A 169 8.70 22.91 -10.07
N PRO A 170 7.50 22.32 -10.02
CA PRO A 170 7.31 20.90 -10.31
C PRO A 170 7.77 20.55 -11.71
N SER A 171 8.46 19.41 -11.83
CA SER A 171 8.79 18.89 -13.16
C SER A 171 7.51 18.48 -13.88
N LYS A 172 7.35 18.96 -15.12
CA LYS A 172 6.23 18.57 -16.01
C LYS A 172 6.28 17.09 -16.40
N ASP A 173 7.40 16.42 -16.16
CA ASP A 173 7.61 15.02 -16.49
C ASP A 173 6.96 14.06 -15.47
N ILE A 174 6.67 14.55 -14.26
CA ILE A 174 6.00 13.75 -13.21
C ILE A 174 4.49 13.74 -13.48
N LYS A 175 4.04 12.73 -14.24
CA LYS A 175 2.60 12.54 -14.56
C LYS A 175 1.87 11.63 -13.57
N HIS A 176 2.60 10.73 -12.92
CA HIS A 176 2.04 9.72 -12.04
C HIS A 176 2.85 9.63 -10.74
N TYR A 177 2.15 9.43 -9.63
CA TYR A 177 2.71 9.20 -8.31
C TYR A 177 1.84 8.19 -7.54
N PRO A 178 2.40 7.49 -6.54
CA PRO A 178 1.62 6.58 -5.69
C PRO A 178 0.55 7.33 -4.90
N TYR A 179 -0.72 6.94 -5.09
CA TYR A 179 -1.85 7.51 -4.38
C TYR A 179 -2.55 6.43 -3.55
N PHE A 180 -2.31 6.45 -2.24
CA PHE A 180 -2.93 5.53 -1.29
C PHE A 180 -4.33 6.03 -0.94
N ARG A 181 -5.29 5.11 -0.90
CA ARG A 181 -6.68 5.39 -0.53
C ARG A 181 -7.41 4.12 -0.14
N LEU A 182 -8.56 4.30 0.49
CA LEU A 182 -9.50 3.20 0.70
C LEU A 182 -10.10 2.74 -0.65
N PRO A 183 -10.26 1.41 -0.84
CA PRO A 183 -10.87 0.87 -2.05
C PRO A 183 -12.38 1.09 -2.06
N ASN A 184 -12.94 1.33 -3.26
CA ASN A 184 -14.39 1.34 -3.48
C ASN A 184 -14.97 -0.09 -3.52
N LEU A 185 -16.28 -0.24 -3.61
CA LEU A 185 -16.94 -1.56 -3.60
C LEU A 185 -16.50 -2.48 -4.75
N GLN A 186 -16.31 -1.93 -5.95
CA GLN A 186 -15.86 -2.69 -7.12
C GLN A 186 -14.42 -3.18 -6.94
N GLU A 187 -13.53 -2.29 -6.52
CA GLU A 187 -12.12 -2.60 -6.25
C GLU A 187 -11.97 -3.63 -5.12
N ARG A 188 -12.81 -3.55 -4.08
CA ARG A 188 -12.88 -4.57 -3.03
C ARG A 188 -13.23 -5.94 -3.60
N ALA A 189 -14.22 -6.01 -4.51
CA ALA A 189 -14.59 -7.26 -5.15
C ALA A 189 -13.45 -7.83 -6.02
N GLU A 190 -12.68 -6.97 -6.69
CA GLU A 190 -11.49 -7.38 -7.45
C GLU A 190 -10.37 -7.92 -6.53
N ILE A 191 -10.09 -7.24 -5.41
CA ILE A 191 -9.12 -7.69 -4.40
C ILE A 191 -9.53 -9.07 -3.84
N LEU A 192 -10.83 -9.24 -3.55
CA LEU A 192 -11.41 -10.49 -3.08
C LEU A 192 -11.25 -11.63 -4.08
N ALA A 193 -11.56 -11.37 -5.35
CA ALA A 193 -11.40 -12.34 -6.42
C ALA A 193 -9.93 -12.77 -6.58
N PHE A 194 -9.00 -11.80 -6.55
CA PHE A 194 -7.56 -12.06 -6.58
C PHE A 194 -7.12 -12.93 -5.40
N SER A 195 -7.56 -12.63 -4.18
CA SER A 195 -7.23 -13.41 -2.98
C SER A 195 -7.66 -14.87 -3.13
N LYS A 196 -8.92 -15.12 -3.54
CA LYS A 196 -9.45 -16.48 -3.76
C LYS A 196 -8.64 -17.25 -4.81
N GLN A 197 -8.32 -16.61 -5.93
CA GLN A 197 -7.53 -17.23 -6.99
C GLN A 197 -6.12 -17.60 -6.50
N SER A 198 -5.48 -16.72 -5.73
CA SER A 198 -4.14 -16.95 -5.18
C SER A 198 -4.11 -18.14 -4.20
N SER A 199 -5.16 -18.32 -3.40
CA SER A 199 -5.31 -19.45 -2.48
C SER A 199 -5.47 -20.78 -3.22
N ILE A 200 -6.24 -20.80 -4.31
CA ILE A 200 -6.42 -21.98 -5.16
C ILE A 200 -5.11 -22.39 -5.85
N MET A 201 -4.29 -21.43 -6.30
CA MET A 201 -3.00 -21.73 -6.92
C MET A 201 -2.01 -22.33 -5.91
N LYS A 202 -2.02 -21.86 -4.66
CA LYS A 202 -1.17 -22.40 -3.59
C LYS A 202 -1.55 -23.80 -3.14
N SER A 203 -2.85 -24.10 -3.04
CA SER A 203 -3.32 -25.45 -2.67
C SER A 203 -2.97 -26.51 -3.71
N LYS A 204 -2.86 -26.12 -4.99
CA LYS A 204 -2.42 -27.02 -6.07
C LYS A 204 -0.91 -27.32 -6.07
N HIS A 205 -0.10 -26.50 -5.40
CA HIS A 205 1.36 -26.63 -5.43
C HIS A 205 2.02 -27.06 -4.11
N ASN A 206 1.31 -27.06 -2.98
CA ASN A 206 1.90 -27.42 -1.69
C ASN A 206 1.33 -28.73 -1.11
N ASN A 207 2.21 -29.73 -0.96
CA ASN A 207 2.11 -30.74 0.10
C ASN A 207 2.33 -30.03 1.47
N PRO A 208 1.70 -30.48 2.57
CA PRO A 208 1.48 -29.64 3.74
C PRO A 208 2.76 -29.54 4.59
N LEU A 209 3.51 -28.47 4.43
CA LEU A 209 4.48 -28.03 5.44
C LEU A 209 4.25 -26.56 5.78
N HIS A 210 4.05 -26.36 7.08
CA HIS A 210 3.57 -25.18 7.78
C HIS A 210 4.30 -23.88 7.42
N PHE A 211 3.53 -22.81 7.19
CA PHE A 211 3.85 -21.45 7.66
C PHE A 211 2.55 -20.62 7.70
N ASN A 212 1.93 -20.52 8.88
CA ASN A 212 0.83 -19.58 9.12
C ASN A 212 1.41 -18.22 9.52
N LYS A 213 1.50 -17.29 8.55
CA LYS A 213 1.33 -15.87 8.84
C LYS A 213 -0.13 -15.56 8.53
N HIS A 214 -0.89 -15.16 9.56
CA HIS A 214 -2.27 -14.70 9.41
C HIS A 214 -2.33 -13.67 8.28
N ARG A 215 -2.98 -14.08 7.19
CA ARG A 215 -3.18 -13.35 5.94
C ARG A 215 -4.69 -13.28 5.79
N TRP A 216 -5.20 -12.17 5.27
CA TRP A 216 -6.63 -11.96 4.97
C TRP A 216 -7.29 -13.23 4.44
N THR A 217 -8.23 -13.77 5.21
CA THR A 217 -9.12 -14.80 4.74
C THR A 217 -10.32 -14.14 4.04
N SER A 218 -11.08 -14.90 3.25
CA SER A 218 -12.33 -14.39 2.68
C SER A 218 -13.34 -13.92 3.75
N ASP A 219 -13.20 -14.43 4.97
CA ASP A 219 -14.19 -14.32 6.02
C ASP A 219 -14.00 -13.02 6.81
N ASP A 220 -12.74 -12.59 7.02
CA ASP A 220 -12.37 -11.30 7.63
C ASP A 220 -12.92 -10.10 6.83
N ILE A 221 -13.05 -10.27 5.52
CA ILE A 221 -13.55 -9.24 4.60
C ILE A 221 -15.08 -9.14 4.67
N GLN A 222 -15.75 -10.26 4.99
CA GLN A 222 -17.20 -10.34 5.05
C GLN A 222 -17.74 -9.79 6.39
N SER A 223 -16.99 -9.93 7.50
CA SER A 223 -17.38 -9.35 8.80
C SER A 223 -17.43 -7.82 8.78
N ASP A 224 -16.49 -7.18 8.08
CA ASP A 224 -16.44 -5.71 7.92
C ASP A 224 -17.65 -5.15 7.14
N ILE A 225 -18.35 -5.98 6.35
CA ILE A 225 -19.57 -5.59 5.62
C ILE A 225 -20.77 -5.49 6.57
N THR A 226 -20.80 -6.29 7.62
CA THR A 226 -21.98 -6.44 8.48
C THR A 226 -22.05 -5.38 9.58
N LEU A 227 -20.93 -4.73 9.90
CA LEU A 227 -20.85 -3.64 10.90
C LEU A 227 -21.10 -2.24 10.31
N LEU A 228 -21.36 -2.14 9.01
CA LEU A 228 -21.63 -0.87 8.30
C LEU A 228 -23.09 -0.71 7.83
N TYR A 229 -24.01 -1.54 8.35
CA TYR A 229 -25.46 -1.40 8.17
C TYR A 229 -26.21 -1.57 9.49
#